data_AF-Q2SA22-F1
#
_entry.id   AF-Q2SA22-F1
#
_cell.length_a   1.000
_cell.length_b   1.000
_cell.length_c   1.000
_cell.angle_alpha   90.00
_cell.angle_beta   90.00
_cell.angle_gamma   90.00
#
_symmetry.space_group_name_H-M   'P 1'
#
loop_
_entity.id
_entity.type
_entity.pdbx_description
1 polymer ?
#
loop_
_entity_poly.entity_id
_entity_poly.type
_entity_poly.pdbx_seq_one_letter_code
_entity_poly.pdbx_strand_id
1 'polypeptide(L)'
;MSLSDRLPIVTGLAGVSVTENSRARFWGQILEWPMMMLAIWIIIEWYLQANDELSGEALLITDWLIWLFFIVETLLLTALVDKKTYYLRNNWVNLIIILFGCPLIWWFSPLAGALRTLRLLVMFSLLLQISGTARRLLSRHNLGNTLFIGFIVIIMAGFIIAGLDPAIETPWDGVWWAWVTVTTVGYGDIVPTSTVGRLFASFLILLGMALFSLLTAGFSAFFVSQDEKDQVRRDLEILNKLNDLEMKMERLERHLTVLAEEVNVKNNGRPDATEDLDTRETPDV
;
A
#
# COMPACT_ATOMS: atom_id res chain seq x y z
N MET A 1 -21.35 5.44 -6.55
CA MET A 1 -20.53 4.46 -5.80
C MET A 1 -19.53 3.87 -6.80
N SER A 2 -18.29 4.36 -6.80
CA SER A 2 -17.31 4.09 -7.86
C SER A 2 -16.78 2.65 -7.77
N LEU A 3 -16.24 2.13 -8.88
CA LEU A 3 -15.64 0.80 -8.98
C LEU A 3 -14.52 0.55 -7.95
N SER A 4 -13.85 1.61 -7.46
CA SER A 4 -12.85 1.53 -6.40
C SER A 4 -13.42 1.11 -5.04
N ASP A 5 -14.71 1.38 -4.76
CA ASP A 5 -15.35 1.04 -3.49
C ASP A 5 -15.86 -0.41 -3.44
N ARG A 6 -16.02 -1.07 -4.61
CA ARG A 6 -16.55 -2.45 -4.71
C ARG A 6 -15.47 -3.53 -4.66
N LEU A 7 -14.25 -3.19 -5.05
CA LEU A 7 -13.12 -4.13 -5.12
C LEU A 7 -12.77 -4.82 -3.79
N PRO A 8 -12.83 -4.16 -2.61
CA PRO A 8 -12.55 -4.81 -1.33
C PRO A 8 -13.63 -5.83 -0.92
N ILE A 9 -14.90 -5.59 -1.31
CA ILE A 9 -16.02 -6.49 -1.04
C ILE A 9 -15.86 -7.78 -1.85
N VAL A 10 -15.42 -7.67 -3.11
CA VAL A 10 -15.26 -8.83 -4.01
C VAL A 10 -14.09 -9.72 -3.60
N THR A 11 -12.99 -9.14 -3.09
CA THR A 11 -11.84 -9.93 -2.63
C THR A 11 -12.01 -10.47 -1.21
N GLY A 12 -12.89 -9.88 -0.39
CA GLY A 12 -13.17 -10.36 0.97
C GLY A 12 -11.99 -10.29 1.93
N LEU A 13 -11.04 -9.41 1.62
CA LEU A 13 -9.73 -9.26 2.26
C LEU A 13 -9.39 -7.77 2.38
N ALA A 14 -10.36 -6.97 2.82
CA ALA A 14 -10.23 -5.51 2.82
C ALA A 14 -9.36 -4.96 3.98
N GLY A 15 -9.08 -5.78 4.99
CA GLY A 15 -8.38 -5.36 6.21
C GLY A 15 -9.19 -4.35 7.03
N VAL A 16 -8.49 -3.55 7.85
CA VAL A 16 -9.06 -2.41 8.59
C VAL A 16 -9.12 -1.20 7.65
N SER A 17 -10.28 -0.56 7.52
CA SER A 17 -10.42 0.57 6.59
C SER A 17 -9.65 1.82 7.07
N VAL A 18 -9.17 2.64 6.13
CA VAL A 18 -8.34 3.84 6.44
C VAL A 18 -9.10 4.88 7.26
N THR A 19 -10.43 4.86 7.19
CA THR A 19 -11.34 5.78 7.90
C THR A 19 -11.74 5.29 9.30
N GLU A 20 -11.28 4.11 9.74
CA GLU A 20 -11.58 3.56 11.07
C GLU A 20 -10.75 4.19 12.18
N ASN A 21 -11.18 3.91 13.41
CA ASN A 21 -10.55 4.37 14.64
C ASN A 21 -9.03 4.12 14.67
N SER A 22 -8.28 5.08 15.20
CA SER A 22 -6.81 5.03 15.34
C SER A 22 -6.33 3.77 16.06
N ARG A 23 -7.09 3.28 17.05
CA ARG A 23 -6.77 2.03 17.76
C ARG A 23 -6.92 0.79 16.88
N ALA A 24 -7.98 0.73 16.07
CA ALA A 24 -8.20 -0.38 15.13
C ALA A 24 -7.10 -0.43 14.06
N ARG A 25 -6.66 0.73 13.57
CA ARG A 25 -5.55 0.83 12.60
C ARG A 25 -4.21 0.39 13.19
N PHE A 26 -3.91 0.82 14.41
CA PHE A 26 -2.67 0.44 15.11
C PHE A 26 -2.59 -1.08 15.35
N TRP A 27 -3.66 -1.68 15.88
CA TRP A 27 -3.72 -3.12 16.10
C TRP A 27 -3.75 -3.92 14.79
N GLY A 28 -4.41 -3.40 13.74
CA GLY A 28 -4.35 -3.98 12.41
C GLY A 28 -2.91 -4.10 11.89
N GLN A 29 -2.14 -3.01 11.93
CA GLN A 29 -0.74 -3.01 11.48
C GLN A 29 0.18 -3.89 12.32
N ILE A 30 -0.06 -3.98 13.63
CA ILE A 30 0.72 -4.86 14.50
C ILE A 30 0.44 -6.32 14.18
N LEU A 31 -0.82 -6.69 13.94
CA LEU A 31 -1.22 -8.07 13.70
C LEU A 31 -0.85 -8.58 12.30
N GLU A 32 -0.59 -7.68 11.34
CA GLU A 32 -0.05 -8.03 10.02
C GLU A 32 1.29 -8.77 10.10
N TRP A 33 2.20 -8.36 10.99
CA TRP A 33 3.54 -8.97 11.11
C TRP A 33 3.53 -10.42 11.60
N PRO A 34 2.86 -10.76 12.73
CA PRO A 34 2.70 -12.14 13.14
C PRO A 34 1.96 -12.99 12.10
N MET A 35 0.95 -12.45 11.41
CA MET A 35 0.28 -13.17 10.32
C MET A 35 1.25 -13.56 9.20
N MET A 36 2.17 -12.67 8.81
CA MET A 36 3.19 -12.99 7.81
C MET A 36 4.12 -14.13 8.27
N MET A 37 4.51 -14.11 9.54
CA MET A 37 5.34 -15.17 10.11
C MET A 37 4.59 -16.51 10.13
N LEU A 38 3.29 -16.50 10.46
CA LEU A 38 2.44 -17.69 10.39
C LEU A 38 2.26 -18.17 8.94
N ALA A 39 2.12 -17.27 7.98
CA ALA A 39 2.01 -17.64 6.56
C ALA A 39 3.28 -18.35 6.06
N ILE A 40 4.46 -17.85 6.43
CA ILE A 40 5.74 -18.51 6.14
C ILE A 40 5.82 -19.86 6.86
N TRP A 41 5.40 -19.90 8.13
CA TRP A 41 5.38 -21.14 8.91
C TRP A 41 4.49 -22.21 8.27
N ILE A 42 3.32 -21.86 7.72
CA ILE A 42 2.46 -22.80 6.99
C ILE A 42 3.18 -23.46 5.81
N ILE A 43 4.06 -22.72 5.11
CA ILE A 43 4.85 -23.28 4.00
C ILE A 43 5.90 -24.27 4.52
N ILE A 44 6.58 -23.90 5.61
CA ILE A 44 7.58 -24.75 6.26
C ILE A 44 6.92 -26.03 6.77
N GLU A 45 5.78 -25.89 7.43
CA GLU A 45 4.96 -27.00 7.91
C GLU A 45 4.51 -27.92 6.77
N TRP A 46 4.05 -27.36 5.64
CA TRP A 46 3.71 -28.13 4.45
C TRP A 46 4.90 -28.90 3.89
N TYR A 47 6.08 -28.29 3.83
CA TYR A 47 7.32 -28.94 3.37
C TYR A 47 7.78 -30.06 4.31
N LEU A 48 7.82 -29.80 5.61
CA LEU A 48 8.24 -30.77 6.62
C LEU A 48 7.26 -31.95 6.70
N GLN A 49 5.97 -31.68 6.52
CA GLN A 49 4.95 -32.73 6.41
C GLN A 49 5.14 -33.59 5.16
N ALA A 50 5.46 -32.98 4.02
CA ALA A 50 5.69 -33.72 2.77
C ALA A 50 6.89 -34.70 2.86
N ASN A 51 7.83 -34.44 3.77
CA ASN A 51 9.01 -35.28 4.02
C ASN A 51 8.85 -36.21 5.25
N ASP A 52 7.67 -36.25 5.88
CA ASP A 52 7.40 -37.02 7.13
C ASP A 52 8.37 -36.71 8.30
N GLU A 53 9.00 -35.52 8.31
CA GLU A 53 9.99 -35.12 9.33
C GLU A 53 9.36 -34.57 10.62
N LEU A 54 8.07 -34.25 10.61
CA LEU A 54 7.32 -33.74 11.76
C LEU A 54 6.52 -34.84 12.44
N SER A 55 6.63 -34.91 13.77
CA SER A 55 5.74 -35.75 14.57
C SER A 55 4.29 -35.26 14.45
N GLY A 56 3.34 -36.20 14.36
CA GLY A 56 1.92 -35.87 14.22
C GLY A 56 1.37 -34.98 15.37
N GLU A 57 1.98 -35.07 16.56
CA GLU A 57 1.63 -34.23 17.70
C GLU A 57 2.05 -32.76 17.51
N ALA A 58 3.24 -32.52 16.95
CA ALA A 58 3.72 -31.17 16.67
C ALA A 58 2.84 -30.46 15.64
N LEU A 59 2.42 -31.18 14.59
CA LEU A 59 1.48 -30.70 13.56
C LEU A 59 0.12 -30.31 14.15
N LEU A 60 -0.39 -31.09 15.12
CA LEU A 60 -1.65 -30.74 15.77
C LEU A 60 -1.52 -29.46 16.61
N ILE A 61 -0.40 -29.29 17.33
CA ILE A 61 -0.16 -28.10 18.15
C ILE A 61 -0.07 -26.86 17.26
N THR A 62 0.67 -26.92 16.14
CA THR A 62 0.81 -25.81 15.20
C THR A 62 -0.52 -25.46 14.54
N ASP A 63 -1.28 -26.46 14.10
CA ASP A 63 -2.62 -26.29 13.52
C ASP A 63 -3.56 -25.52 14.47
N TRP A 64 -3.61 -25.92 15.74
CA TRP A 64 -4.43 -25.24 16.76
C TRP A 64 -3.93 -23.84 17.08
N LEU A 65 -2.62 -23.63 17.14
CA LEU A 65 -2.02 -22.32 17.43
C LEU A 65 -2.35 -21.32 16.31
N ILE A 66 -2.17 -21.71 15.05
CA ILE A 66 -2.49 -20.88 13.88
C ILE A 66 -3.99 -20.54 13.88
N TRP A 67 -4.86 -21.54 14.06
CA TRP A 67 -6.31 -21.33 14.06
C TRP A 67 -6.76 -20.41 15.20
N LEU A 68 -6.23 -20.61 16.41
CA LEU A 68 -6.51 -19.75 17.56
C LEU A 68 -6.06 -18.31 17.30
N PHE A 69 -4.90 -18.12 16.67
CA PHE A 69 -4.41 -16.80 16.31
C PHE A 69 -5.37 -16.07 15.38
N PHE A 70 -5.83 -16.70 14.30
CA PHE A 70 -6.80 -16.10 13.36
C PHE A 70 -8.13 -15.73 14.04
N ILE A 71 -8.59 -16.57 14.98
CA ILE A 71 -9.78 -16.27 15.78
C ILE A 71 -9.55 -15.05 16.66
N VAL A 72 -8.46 -15.03 17.43
CA VAL A 72 -8.15 -13.93 18.36
C VAL A 72 -8.01 -12.62 17.59
N GLU A 73 -7.29 -12.63 16.47
CA GLU A 73 -7.14 -11.48 15.60
C GLU A 73 -8.50 -10.98 15.09
N THR A 74 -9.31 -11.88 14.49
CA THR A 74 -10.61 -11.50 13.93
C THR A 74 -11.54 -10.96 15.00
N LEU A 75 -11.54 -11.55 16.20
CA LEU A 75 -12.34 -11.06 17.34
C LEU A 75 -11.85 -9.70 17.82
N LEU A 76 -10.53 -9.53 17.99
CA LEU A 76 -9.92 -8.29 18.46
C LEU A 76 -10.22 -7.16 17.48
N LEU A 77 -9.97 -7.36 16.19
CA LEU A 77 -10.24 -6.35 15.16
C LEU A 77 -11.72 -6.05 15.02
N THR A 78 -12.60 -7.07 15.09
CA THR A 78 -14.06 -6.85 15.07
C THR A 78 -14.54 -6.11 16.32
N ALA A 79 -13.90 -6.28 17.47
CA ALA A 79 -14.23 -5.56 18.70
C ALA A 79 -13.76 -4.09 18.69
N LEU A 80 -12.64 -3.81 18.01
CA LEU A 80 -12.04 -2.47 17.90
C LEU A 80 -12.64 -1.59 16.79
N VAL A 81 -13.30 -2.19 15.80
CA VAL A 81 -13.92 -1.48 14.67
C VAL A 81 -15.30 -0.94 15.04
N ASP A 82 -15.60 0.29 14.61
CA ASP A 82 -16.85 0.98 14.93
C ASP A 82 -18.05 0.31 14.23
N LYS A 83 -17.88 -0.15 12.97
CA LYS A 83 -18.92 -0.83 12.17
C LYS A 83 -18.63 -2.32 11.95
N LYS A 84 -18.93 -3.12 12.97
CA LYS A 84 -18.67 -4.59 13.00
C LYS A 84 -19.20 -5.35 11.77
N THR A 85 -20.44 -5.06 11.36
CA THR A 85 -21.09 -5.72 10.21
C THR A 85 -20.43 -5.38 8.87
N TYR A 86 -19.92 -4.15 8.74
CA TYR A 86 -19.16 -3.74 7.56
C TYR A 86 -17.82 -4.50 7.50
N TYR A 87 -17.10 -4.59 8.62
CA TYR A 87 -15.83 -5.31 8.70
C TYR A 87 -15.96 -6.80 8.36
N LEU A 88 -16.93 -7.50 8.96
CA LEU A 88 -17.14 -8.93 8.71
C LEU A 88 -17.56 -9.22 7.27
N ARG A 89 -18.38 -8.33 6.66
CA ARG A 89 -18.79 -8.50 5.26
C ARG A 89 -17.64 -8.23 4.28
N ASN A 90 -16.73 -7.30 4.61
CA ASN A 90 -15.58 -7.00 3.78
C ASN A 90 -14.41 -7.98 3.96
N ASN A 91 -14.38 -8.70 5.09
CA ASN A 91 -13.35 -9.68 5.42
C ASN A 91 -13.93 -11.12 5.45
N TRP A 92 -14.88 -11.42 4.55
CA TRP A 92 -15.56 -12.71 4.51
C TRP A 92 -14.62 -13.89 4.20
N VAL A 93 -13.50 -13.65 3.52
CA VAL A 93 -12.47 -14.69 3.31
C VAL A 93 -11.84 -15.09 4.63
N ASN A 94 -11.63 -14.15 5.57
CA ASN A 94 -11.10 -14.49 6.90
C ASN A 94 -12.06 -15.39 7.70
N LEU A 95 -13.37 -15.18 7.53
CA LEU A 95 -14.39 -16.05 8.12
C LEU A 95 -14.39 -17.45 7.50
N ILE A 96 -14.20 -17.55 6.19
CA ILE A 96 -14.02 -18.84 5.51
C ILE A 96 -12.74 -19.53 6.00
N ILE A 97 -11.65 -18.80 6.16
CA ILE A 97 -10.38 -19.34 6.69
C ILE A 97 -10.59 -19.93 8.08
N ILE A 98 -11.25 -19.22 8.98
CA ILE A 98 -11.54 -19.73 10.33
C ILE A 98 -12.47 -20.94 10.29
N LEU A 99 -13.47 -20.93 9.41
CA LEU A 99 -14.46 -22.00 9.30
C LEU A 99 -13.82 -23.29 8.75
N PHE A 100 -13.09 -23.21 7.63
CA PHE A 100 -12.48 -24.37 6.98
C PHE A 100 -11.10 -24.75 7.55
N GLY A 101 -10.47 -23.82 8.28
CA GLY A 101 -9.20 -24.00 8.99
C GLY A 101 -9.32 -24.66 10.35
N CYS A 102 -10.54 -25.00 10.80
CA CYS A 102 -10.76 -25.63 12.09
C CYS A 102 -10.14 -27.04 12.12
N PRO A 103 -9.14 -27.30 13.00
CA PRO A 103 -8.48 -28.60 13.07
C PRO A 103 -9.45 -29.75 13.41
N LEU A 104 -10.55 -29.43 14.10
CA LEU A 104 -11.58 -30.39 14.49
C LEU A 104 -12.32 -30.99 13.28
N ILE A 105 -12.56 -30.20 12.22
CA ILE A 105 -13.26 -30.65 11.02
C ILE A 105 -12.42 -31.68 10.25
N TRP A 106 -11.10 -31.55 10.30
CA TRP A 106 -10.17 -32.46 9.65
C TRP A 106 -10.03 -33.81 10.36
N TRP A 107 -10.48 -33.92 11.61
CA TRP A 107 -10.48 -35.20 12.32
C TRP A 107 -11.51 -36.19 11.75
N PHE A 108 -12.64 -35.68 11.25
CA PHE A 108 -13.78 -36.50 10.85
C PHE A 108 -13.86 -36.80 9.35
N SER A 109 -13.00 -36.20 8.52
CA SER A 109 -13.12 -36.27 7.05
C SER A 109 -11.92 -36.97 6.39
N PRO A 110 -12.14 -37.94 5.48
CA PRO A 110 -11.10 -38.49 4.60
C PRO A 110 -10.45 -37.43 3.70
N LEU A 111 -11.14 -36.31 3.47
CA LEU A 111 -10.67 -35.17 2.67
C LEU A 111 -9.80 -34.20 3.48
N ALA A 112 -9.45 -34.53 4.73
CA ALA A 112 -8.61 -33.72 5.59
C ALA A 112 -7.31 -33.27 4.92
N GLY A 113 -6.66 -34.15 4.14
CA GLY A 113 -5.45 -33.79 3.38
C GLY A 113 -5.69 -32.68 2.36
N ALA A 114 -6.76 -32.77 1.57
CA ALA A 114 -7.09 -31.76 0.55
C ALA A 114 -7.55 -30.42 1.17
N LEU A 115 -8.26 -30.48 2.29
CA LEU A 115 -8.64 -29.29 3.06
C LEU A 115 -7.42 -28.64 3.73
N ARG A 116 -6.42 -29.42 4.15
CA ARG A 116 -5.14 -28.89 4.64
C ARG A 116 -4.36 -28.20 3.54
N THR A 117 -4.28 -28.75 2.32
CA THR A 117 -3.60 -28.09 1.19
C THR A 117 -4.29 -26.79 0.76
N LEU A 118 -5.58 -26.62 1.06
CA LEU A 118 -6.30 -25.37 0.84
C LEU A 118 -5.71 -24.21 1.67
N ARG A 119 -4.94 -24.45 2.75
CA ARG A 119 -4.17 -23.40 3.46
C ARG A 119 -3.13 -22.71 2.57
N LEU A 120 -2.59 -23.36 1.54
CA LEU A 120 -1.68 -22.68 0.61
C LEU A 120 -2.40 -21.59 -0.21
N LEU A 121 -3.68 -21.79 -0.54
CA LEU A 121 -4.51 -20.74 -1.14
C LEU A 121 -4.77 -19.60 -0.15
N VAL A 122 -4.79 -19.88 1.15
CA VAL A 122 -4.88 -18.85 2.20
C VAL A 122 -3.62 -17.98 2.23
N MET A 123 -2.43 -18.57 2.13
CA MET A 123 -1.17 -17.81 1.99
C MET A 123 -1.20 -16.91 0.75
N PHE A 124 -1.66 -17.43 -0.40
CA PHE A 124 -1.84 -16.63 -1.61
C PHE A 124 -2.81 -15.47 -1.38
N SER A 125 -3.87 -15.69 -0.60
CA SER A 125 -4.84 -14.66 -0.21
C SER A 125 -4.24 -13.58 0.70
N LEU A 126 -3.33 -13.92 1.63
CA LEU A 126 -2.60 -12.97 2.49
C LEU A 126 -1.57 -12.16 1.69
N LEU A 127 -0.92 -12.79 0.72
CA LEU A 127 -0.05 -12.09 -0.23
C LEU A 127 -0.85 -11.04 -1.04
N LEU A 128 -2.10 -11.36 -1.37
CA LEU A 128 -3.05 -10.42 -1.97
C LEU A 128 -3.59 -9.38 -0.97
N GLN A 129 -3.47 -9.51 0.35
CA GLN A 129 -3.80 -8.43 1.29
C GLN A 129 -2.75 -7.32 1.28
N ILE A 130 -1.47 -7.67 1.15
CA ILE A 130 -0.36 -6.72 0.88
C ILE A 130 -0.64 -5.93 -0.41
N SER A 131 -1.49 -6.49 -1.29
CA SER A 131 -1.93 -5.82 -2.50
C SER A 131 -2.74 -4.54 -2.29
N GLY A 132 -3.05 -4.07 -1.08
CA GLY A 132 -3.46 -2.66 -0.93
C GLY A 132 -2.43 -1.70 -1.56
N THR A 133 -1.15 -1.96 -1.36
CA THR A 133 -0.02 -1.22 -1.94
C THR A 133 0.29 -1.68 -3.36
N ALA A 134 0.32 -2.99 -3.62
CA ALA A 134 0.56 -3.52 -4.98
C ALA A 134 -0.57 -3.16 -5.97
N ARG A 135 -1.82 -3.11 -5.52
CA ARG A 135 -2.99 -2.66 -6.29
C ARG A 135 -2.99 -1.15 -6.45
N ARG A 136 -2.52 -0.34 -5.49
CA ARG A 136 -2.28 1.10 -5.73
C ARG A 136 -1.19 1.33 -6.79
N LEU A 137 -0.17 0.49 -6.81
CA LEU A 137 0.88 0.45 -7.84
C LEU A 137 0.32 0.05 -9.21
N LEU A 138 -0.47 -1.04 -9.30
CA LEU A 138 -1.11 -1.50 -10.54
C LEU A 138 -2.29 -0.62 -11.00
N SER A 139 -2.95 0.09 -10.08
CA SER A 139 -4.12 0.96 -10.34
C SER A 139 -3.75 2.31 -10.93
N ARG A 140 -2.46 2.68 -10.99
CA ARG A 140 -2.05 3.80 -11.83
C ARG A 140 -2.16 3.38 -13.29
N HIS A 141 -2.84 4.23 -14.07
CA HIS A 141 -3.55 3.94 -15.33
C HIS A 141 -2.74 3.27 -16.48
N ASN A 142 -1.46 2.95 -16.29
CA ASN A 142 -0.59 2.37 -17.31
C ASN A 142 0.12 1.07 -16.87
N LEU A 143 0.39 0.85 -15.58
CA LEU A 143 1.28 -0.26 -15.16
C LEU A 143 0.60 -1.64 -15.30
N GLY A 144 -0.65 -1.76 -14.83
CA GLY A 144 -1.43 -2.97 -15.01
C GLY A 144 -1.69 -3.29 -16.49
N ASN A 145 -1.91 -2.27 -17.31
CA ASN A 145 -2.09 -2.44 -18.75
C ASN A 145 -0.80 -2.91 -19.44
N THR A 146 0.37 -2.35 -19.07
CA THR A 146 1.68 -2.78 -19.58
C THR A 146 1.97 -4.25 -19.21
N LEU A 147 1.70 -4.66 -17.97
CA LEU A 147 1.83 -6.06 -17.53
C LEU A 147 0.91 -7.00 -18.31
N PHE A 148 -0.35 -6.59 -18.50
CA PHE A 148 -1.33 -7.40 -19.24
C PHE A 148 -0.95 -7.54 -20.72
N ILE A 149 -0.54 -6.45 -21.37
CA ILE A 149 -0.03 -6.47 -22.74
C ILE A 149 1.22 -7.34 -22.82
N GLY A 150 2.17 -7.20 -21.88
CA GLY A 150 3.37 -8.03 -21.81
C GLY A 150 3.05 -9.52 -21.69
N PHE A 151 2.06 -9.87 -20.86
CA PHE A 151 1.57 -11.24 -20.73
C PHE A 151 1.00 -11.80 -22.04
N ILE A 152 0.16 -11.01 -22.72
CA ILE A 152 -0.37 -11.38 -24.05
C ILE A 152 0.77 -11.56 -25.06
N VAL A 153 1.75 -10.65 -25.07
CA VAL A 153 2.92 -10.72 -25.96
C VAL A 153 3.72 -12.00 -25.70
N ILE A 154 3.94 -12.40 -24.45
CA ILE A 154 4.65 -13.65 -24.12
C ILE A 154 3.89 -14.86 -24.67
N ILE A 155 2.57 -14.93 -24.46
CA ILE A 155 1.76 -16.03 -24.97
C ILE A 155 1.84 -16.07 -26.50
N MET A 156 1.59 -14.93 -27.16
CA MET A 156 1.65 -14.84 -28.62
C MET A 156 3.02 -15.23 -29.17
N ALA A 157 4.10 -14.74 -28.54
CA ALA A 157 5.47 -15.08 -28.94
C ALA A 157 5.77 -16.58 -28.78
N GLY A 158 5.24 -17.21 -27.73
CA GLY A 158 5.36 -18.64 -27.50
C GLY A 158 4.67 -19.49 -28.56
N PHE A 159 3.46 -19.11 -28.97
CA PHE A 159 2.78 -19.79 -30.07
C PHE A 159 3.49 -19.57 -31.42
N ILE A 160 4.01 -18.36 -31.66
CA ILE A 160 4.74 -18.05 -32.90
C ILE A 160 6.04 -18.86 -32.99
N ILE A 161 6.85 -18.89 -31.94
CA ILE A 161 8.15 -19.59 -31.98
C ILE A 161 7.97 -21.10 -32.13
N ALA A 162 6.91 -21.69 -31.55
CA ALA A 162 6.58 -23.10 -31.71
C ALA A 162 6.25 -23.46 -33.18
N GLY A 163 5.72 -22.51 -33.95
CA GLY A 163 5.51 -22.68 -35.39
C GLY A 163 6.75 -22.40 -36.26
N LEU A 164 7.74 -21.68 -35.73
CA LEU A 164 8.92 -21.23 -36.49
C LEU A 164 10.15 -22.13 -36.29
N ASP A 165 10.28 -22.77 -35.12
CA ASP A 165 11.46 -23.54 -34.77
C ASP A 165 11.10 -24.99 -34.40
N PRO A 166 11.66 -25.99 -35.11
CA PRO A 166 11.36 -27.39 -34.85
C PRO A 166 11.90 -27.90 -33.50
N ALA A 167 12.79 -27.16 -32.84
CA ALA A 167 13.26 -27.51 -31.50
C ALA A 167 12.23 -27.20 -30.39
N ILE A 168 11.14 -26.50 -30.73
CA ILE A 168 10.04 -26.22 -29.81
C ILE A 168 8.91 -27.21 -30.14
N GLU A 169 8.78 -28.26 -29.35
CA GLU A 169 7.88 -29.38 -29.66
C GLU A 169 6.40 -29.02 -29.50
N THR A 170 6.06 -28.22 -28.49
CA THR A 170 4.68 -27.81 -28.24
C THR A 170 4.53 -26.28 -28.11
N PRO A 171 3.34 -25.72 -28.38
CA PRO A 171 3.07 -24.31 -28.12
C PRO A 171 3.30 -23.90 -26.66
N TRP A 172 3.07 -24.82 -25.72
CA TRP A 172 3.31 -24.56 -24.29
C TRP A 172 4.80 -24.46 -23.96
N ASP A 173 5.65 -25.26 -24.62
CA ASP A 173 7.11 -25.14 -24.51
C ASP A 173 7.59 -23.80 -25.07
N GLY A 174 6.97 -23.34 -26.16
CA GLY A 174 7.22 -22.01 -26.71
C GLY A 174 6.84 -20.89 -25.72
N VAL A 175 5.68 -21.00 -25.06
CA VAL A 175 5.25 -20.04 -24.03
C VAL A 175 6.18 -20.06 -22.82
N TRP A 176 6.59 -21.25 -22.37
CA TRP A 176 7.57 -21.41 -21.29
C TRP A 176 8.91 -20.76 -21.66
N TRP A 177 9.45 -21.06 -22.85
CA TRP A 177 10.67 -20.45 -23.34
C TRP A 177 10.55 -18.93 -23.43
N ALA A 178 9.45 -18.41 -23.97
CA ALA A 178 9.21 -16.97 -24.09
C ALA A 178 9.15 -16.30 -22.71
N TRP A 179 8.49 -16.95 -21.73
CA TRP A 179 8.42 -16.49 -20.36
C TRP A 179 9.81 -16.38 -19.72
N VAL A 180 10.57 -17.47 -19.74
CA VAL A 180 11.92 -17.58 -19.16
C VAL A 180 12.91 -16.62 -19.85
N THR A 181 12.75 -16.40 -21.15
CA THR A 181 13.57 -15.47 -21.94
C THR A 181 13.24 -14.01 -21.64
N VAL A 182 11.95 -13.63 -21.69
CA VAL A 182 11.52 -12.25 -21.43
C VAL A 182 11.80 -11.84 -19.98
N THR A 183 11.66 -12.78 -19.03
CA THR A 183 12.00 -12.57 -17.62
C THR A 183 13.50 -12.64 -17.33
N THR A 184 14.34 -12.85 -18.35
CA THR A 184 15.81 -12.92 -18.27
C THR A 184 16.35 -14.04 -17.37
N VAL A 185 15.54 -15.05 -17.04
CA VAL A 185 15.95 -16.21 -16.22
C VAL A 185 16.85 -17.14 -17.02
N GLY A 186 16.45 -17.49 -18.25
CA GLY A 186 17.29 -18.22 -19.20
C GLY A 186 17.80 -19.58 -18.73
N TYR A 187 16.93 -20.50 -18.32
CA TYR A 187 17.34 -21.85 -17.89
C TYR A 187 18.11 -22.64 -18.94
N GLY A 188 17.85 -22.40 -20.23
CA GLY A 188 18.54 -23.06 -21.34
C GLY A 188 18.12 -24.51 -21.59
N ASP A 189 17.01 -24.93 -20.98
CA ASP A 189 16.34 -26.21 -21.16
C ASP A 189 15.70 -26.35 -22.54
N ILE A 190 15.06 -25.28 -23.01
CA ILE A 190 14.42 -25.20 -24.32
C ILE A 190 14.95 -23.96 -25.03
N VAL A 191 15.50 -24.10 -26.24
CA VAL A 191 16.08 -22.98 -26.99
C VAL A 191 15.85 -23.11 -28.50
N PRO A 192 15.52 -22.01 -29.22
CA PRO A 192 15.45 -22.02 -30.67
C PRO A 192 16.79 -22.38 -31.32
N THR A 193 16.78 -23.34 -32.23
CA THR A 193 17.99 -23.83 -32.92
C THR A 193 18.10 -23.34 -34.35
N SER A 194 16.97 -23.04 -35.00
CA SER A 194 16.90 -22.56 -36.37
C SER A 194 17.36 -21.11 -36.49
N THR A 195 17.84 -20.72 -37.67
CA THR A 195 18.23 -19.33 -37.95
C THR A 195 17.06 -18.35 -37.78
N VAL A 196 15.87 -18.73 -38.26
CA VAL A 196 14.66 -17.90 -38.16
C VAL A 196 14.21 -17.78 -36.69
N GLY A 197 14.21 -18.89 -35.95
CA GLY A 197 13.89 -18.90 -34.53
C GLY A 197 14.85 -18.05 -33.69
N ARG A 198 16.15 -18.08 -33.99
CA ARG A 198 17.15 -17.22 -33.33
C ARG A 198 17.01 -15.72 -33.66
N LEU A 199 16.62 -15.38 -34.89
CA LEU A 199 16.31 -13.99 -35.26
C LEU A 199 15.07 -13.50 -34.49
N PHE A 200 14.02 -14.31 -34.43
CA PHE A 200 12.83 -14.01 -33.63
C PHE A 200 13.16 -13.86 -32.14
N ALA A 201 13.95 -14.80 -31.59
CA ALA A 201 14.42 -14.75 -30.22
C ALA A 201 15.19 -13.46 -29.90
N SER A 202 16.07 -13.03 -30.81
CA SER A 202 16.83 -11.78 -30.64
C SER A 202 15.89 -10.57 -30.52
N PHE A 203 14.85 -10.51 -31.35
CA PHE A 203 13.83 -9.46 -31.27
C PHE A 203 13.01 -9.54 -29.97
N LEU A 204 12.62 -10.74 -29.56
CA LEU A 204 11.87 -10.97 -28.34
C LEU A 204 12.67 -10.55 -27.09
N ILE A 205 13.97 -10.83 -27.05
CA ILE A 205 14.86 -10.39 -25.96
C ILE A 205 14.88 -8.87 -25.84
N LEU A 206 15.04 -8.14 -26.97
CA LEU A 206 15.01 -6.68 -26.97
C LEU A 206 13.66 -6.13 -26.47
N LEU A 207 12.57 -6.75 -26.89
CA LEU A 207 11.23 -6.40 -26.42
C LEU A 207 11.05 -6.66 -24.92
N GLY A 208 11.59 -7.77 -24.42
CA GLY A 208 11.59 -8.10 -23.00
C GLY A 208 12.37 -7.09 -22.17
N MET A 209 13.55 -6.66 -22.64
CA MET A 209 14.32 -5.59 -21.99
C MET A 209 13.54 -4.27 -21.94
N ALA A 210 12.87 -3.90 -23.04
CA ALA A 210 12.02 -2.71 -23.07
C ALA A 210 10.86 -2.82 -22.06
N LEU A 211 10.20 -3.98 -21.98
CA LEU A 211 9.14 -4.23 -21.01
C LEU A 211 9.64 -4.05 -19.57
N PHE A 212 10.77 -4.65 -19.21
CA PHE A 212 11.37 -4.49 -17.87
C PHE A 212 11.77 -3.05 -17.55
N SER A 213 12.28 -2.31 -18.54
CA SER A 213 12.57 -0.89 -18.41
C SER A 213 11.30 -0.07 -18.12
N LEU A 214 10.20 -0.34 -18.82
CA LEU A 214 8.90 0.31 -18.56
C LEU A 214 8.37 -0.03 -17.16
N LEU A 215 8.49 -1.28 -16.71
CA LEU A 215 8.09 -1.67 -15.36
C LEU A 215 8.91 -0.91 -14.32
N THR A 216 10.23 -0.86 -14.49
CA THR A 216 11.15 -0.14 -13.60
C THR A 216 10.86 1.37 -13.57
N ALA A 217 10.63 1.98 -14.72
CA ALA A 217 10.25 3.39 -14.84
C ALA A 217 8.90 3.67 -14.15
N GLY A 218 7.95 2.75 -14.29
CA GLY A 218 6.65 2.85 -13.62
C GLY A 218 6.76 2.76 -12.10
N PHE A 219 7.64 1.91 -11.56
CA PHE A 219 7.97 1.89 -10.13
C PHE A 219 8.62 3.20 -9.70
N SER A 220 9.60 3.70 -10.43
CA SER A 220 10.27 4.98 -10.13
C SER A 220 9.27 6.15 -10.07
N ALA A 221 8.39 6.25 -11.08
CA ALA A 221 7.36 7.28 -11.15
C ALA A 221 6.35 7.20 -9.99
N PHE A 222 6.13 6.01 -9.42
CA PHE A 222 5.30 5.88 -8.23
C PHE A 222 5.94 6.55 -7.01
N PHE A 223 7.22 6.26 -6.75
CA PHE A 223 7.95 6.85 -5.62
C PHE A 223 8.03 8.37 -5.74
N VAL A 224 8.44 8.87 -6.91
CA VAL A 224 8.53 10.33 -7.18
C VAL A 224 7.19 11.02 -6.96
N SER A 225 6.09 10.42 -7.43
CA SER A 225 4.77 11.05 -7.28
C SER A 225 4.21 11.06 -5.86
N GLN A 226 4.76 10.23 -4.98
CA GLN A 226 4.43 10.23 -3.57
C GLN A 226 5.16 11.41 -2.90
N ASP A 227 6.44 11.58 -3.24
CA ASP A 227 7.26 12.71 -2.80
C ASP A 227 6.69 14.06 -3.27
N GLU A 228 6.22 14.16 -4.53
CA GLU A 228 5.60 15.38 -5.05
C GLU A 228 4.34 15.78 -4.27
N LYS A 229 3.50 14.81 -3.89
CA LYS A 229 2.28 15.09 -3.10
C LYS A 229 2.62 15.59 -1.70
N ASP A 230 3.63 15.01 -1.07
CA ASP A 230 4.10 15.43 0.23
C ASP A 230 4.79 16.80 0.17
N GLN A 231 5.46 17.11 -0.93
CA GLN A 231 6.03 18.43 -1.18
C GLN A 231 4.96 19.50 -1.39
N VAL A 232 3.97 19.27 -2.26
CA VAL A 232 2.83 20.20 -2.46
C VAL A 232 2.09 20.45 -1.15
N ARG A 233 1.92 19.41 -0.32
CA ARG A 233 1.28 19.56 1.00
C ARG A 233 2.11 20.45 1.93
N ARG A 234 3.43 20.28 1.97
CA ARG A 234 4.33 21.17 2.74
C ARG A 234 4.29 22.61 2.23
N ASP A 235 4.29 22.81 0.92
CA ASP A 235 4.24 24.15 0.32
C ASP A 235 2.92 24.86 0.66
N LEU A 236 1.80 24.15 0.63
CA LEU A 236 0.50 24.66 1.09
C LEU A 236 0.49 25.01 2.59
N GLU A 237 1.12 24.19 3.43
CA GLU A 237 1.28 24.49 4.86
C GLU A 237 2.13 25.74 5.10
N ILE A 238 3.18 25.95 4.32
CA ILE A 238 4.02 27.16 4.37
C ILE A 238 3.20 28.38 3.94
N LEU A 239 2.46 28.30 2.84
CA LEU A 239 1.60 29.40 2.37
C LEU A 239 0.57 29.80 3.43
N ASN A 240 -0.07 28.83 4.07
CA ASN A 240 -1.03 29.09 5.14
C ASN A 240 -0.38 29.79 6.34
N LYS A 241 0.85 29.41 6.70
CA LYS A 241 1.62 30.08 7.76
C LYS A 241 2.01 31.52 7.38
N LEU A 242 2.37 31.76 6.12
CA LEU A 242 2.68 33.11 5.62
C LEU A 242 1.45 34.02 5.69
N ASN A 243 0.29 33.55 5.24
CA ASN A 243 -0.97 34.30 5.36
C ASN A 243 -1.33 34.59 6.83
N ASP A 244 -1.12 33.65 7.75
CA ASP A 244 -1.35 33.88 9.18
C ASP A 244 -0.40 34.92 9.78
N LEU A 245 0.86 34.96 9.32
CA LEU A 245 1.83 36.00 9.71
C LEU A 245 1.45 37.37 9.17
N GLU A 246 1.00 37.47 7.92
CA GLU A 246 0.53 38.71 7.31
C GLU A 246 -0.65 39.30 8.10
N MET A 247 -1.66 38.48 8.43
CA MET A 247 -2.78 38.89 9.27
C MET A 247 -2.34 39.37 10.67
N LYS A 248 -1.31 38.76 11.25
CA LYS A 248 -0.76 39.20 12.55
C LYS A 248 -0.03 40.52 12.43
N MET A 249 0.74 40.75 11.36
CA MET A 249 1.42 42.03 11.13
C MET A 249 0.41 43.17 10.93
N GLU A 250 -0.63 42.96 10.11
CA GLU A 250 -1.70 43.97 9.94
C GLU A 250 -2.40 44.30 11.27
N ARG A 251 -2.63 43.29 12.12
CA ARG A 251 -3.23 43.50 13.44
C ARG A 251 -2.30 44.29 14.35
N LEU A 252 -1.00 44.02 14.31
CA LEU A 252 0.01 44.73 15.09
C LEU A 252 0.10 46.20 14.63
N GLU A 253 0.09 46.44 13.32
CA GLU A 253 0.11 47.78 12.73
C GLU A 253 -1.14 48.59 13.11
N ARG A 254 -2.32 47.95 13.10
CA ARG A 254 -3.55 48.55 13.61
C ARG A 254 -3.48 48.89 15.10
N HIS A 255 -2.91 48.03 15.93
CA HIS A 255 -2.72 48.33 17.34
C HIS A 255 -1.73 49.48 17.56
N LEU A 256 -0.64 49.55 16.79
CA LEU A 256 0.34 50.62 16.88
C LEU A 256 -0.24 51.98 16.44
N THR A 257 -1.04 52.00 15.37
CA THR A 257 -1.72 53.23 14.91
C THR A 257 -2.73 53.73 15.93
N VAL A 258 -3.54 52.85 16.51
CA VAL A 258 -4.46 53.22 17.61
C VAL A 258 -3.71 53.74 18.83
N LEU A 259 -2.63 53.09 19.25
CA LEU A 259 -1.81 53.54 20.38
C LEU A 259 -1.14 54.89 20.09
N ALA A 260 -0.65 55.12 18.87
CA ALA A 260 -0.08 56.39 18.47
C ALA A 260 -1.11 57.52 18.53
N GLU A 261 -2.35 57.24 18.12
CA GLU A 261 -3.46 58.18 18.18
C GLU A 261 -3.89 58.48 19.63
N GLU A 262 -4.00 57.46 20.49
CA GLU A 262 -4.27 57.64 21.93
C GLU A 262 -3.18 58.47 22.62
N VAL A 263 -1.90 58.22 22.33
CA VAL A 263 -0.78 59.00 22.87
C VAL A 263 -0.85 60.46 22.40
N ASN A 264 -1.15 60.70 21.11
CA ASN A 264 -1.27 62.05 20.57
C ASN A 264 -2.42 62.83 21.23
N VAL A 265 -3.59 62.21 21.41
CA VAL A 265 -4.73 62.80 22.12
C VAL A 265 -4.38 63.13 23.58
N LYS A 266 -3.67 62.23 24.26
CA LYS A 266 -3.26 62.42 25.66
C LYS A 266 -2.20 63.51 25.84
N ASN A 267 -1.33 63.70 24.85
CA ASN A 267 -0.32 64.77 24.86
C ASN A 267 -0.94 66.14 24.56
N ASN A 268 -1.91 66.21 23.64
CA ASN A 268 -2.61 67.45 23.29
C ASN A 268 -3.64 67.89 24.34
N GLY A 269 -3.99 67.01 25.29
CA GLY A 269 -4.89 67.28 26.41
C GLY A 269 -4.22 67.73 27.72
N ARG A 270 -2.89 67.94 27.74
CA ARG A 270 -2.19 68.56 28.87
C ARG A 270 -2.04 70.07 28.59
N PRO A 271 -2.71 70.96 29.33
CA PRO A 271 -2.45 72.38 29.25
C PRO A 271 -0.99 72.64 29.66
N ASP A 272 -0.30 73.42 28.83
CA ASP A 272 1.05 73.90 29.09
C ASP A 272 1.01 74.78 30.34
N ALA A 273 1.51 74.27 31.46
CA ALA A 273 1.61 75.00 32.72
C ALA A 273 2.89 75.85 32.72
N THR A 274 3.02 76.77 31.78
CA THR A 274 4.10 77.77 31.74
C THR A 274 3.63 79.06 31.09
N GLU A 275 2.60 79.69 31.65
CA GLU A 275 2.28 81.08 31.32
C GLU A 275 1.57 81.74 32.52
N ASP A 276 2.34 81.99 33.59
CA ASP A 276 1.94 82.92 34.65
C ASP A 276 3.21 83.36 35.35
N LEU A 277 3.79 84.48 34.90
CA LEU A 277 4.66 85.39 35.67
C LEU A 277 4.91 86.62 34.78
N ASP A 278 3.87 87.44 34.60
CA ASP A 278 4.01 88.85 34.23
C ASP A 278 3.48 89.75 35.36
N THR A 279 4.17 90.87 35.54
CA THR A 279 3.79 92.09 36.27
C THR A 279 3.79 92.09 37.81
N ARG A 280 4.82 92.76 38.36
CA ARG A 280 4.81 93.75 39.48
C ARG A 280 6.27 94.15 39.67
N GLU A 281 6.73 95.39 39.73
CA GLU A 281 6.18 96.74 39.87
C GLU A 281 7.37 97.67 39.57
N THR A 282 7.18 98.75 38.82
CA THR A 282 7.98 99.99 38.98
C THR A 282 7.46 100.71 40.24
N PRO A 283 8.25 101.53 40.99
CA PRO A 283 8.74 102.82 40.49
C PRO A 283 10.03 103.43 41.11
N ASP A 284 10.49 104.49 40.44
CA ASP A 284 11.19 105.71 40.90
C ASP A 284 12.46 105.61 41.78
N VAL A 285 13.62 105.98 41.21
CA VAL A 285 14.36 107.27 41.34
C VAL A 285 15.70 107.14 40.61
#